data_AF-A0A1Q9F3Y8-F1
#
_entry.id   AF-A0A1Q9F3Y8-F1
#
_cell.length_a   1.000
_cell.length_b   1.000
_cell.length_c   1.000
_cell.angle_alpha   90.00
_cell.angle_beta   90.00
_cell.angle_gamma   90.00
#
_symmetry.space_group_name_H-M   'P 1'
#
loop_
_entity.id
_entity.type
_entity.pdbx_description
1 polymer ?
#
loop_
_entity_poly.entity_id
_entity_poly.type
_entity_poly.pdbx_seq_one_letter_code
_entity_poly.pdbx_strand_id
1 'polypeptide(L)'
;MRTRENPVTKILDTCLPSVNDFCVEGVIHQCLRMSNASNLTDLVDDSAMPSRHEVAAKADLLAKRLLCCTGPRSNLPAVSLLPVGGPFDSTVASAAVDARADKPACHGRGMRTLAMRRVNAAFRARGMRRVDKVWDIPMRSDVAQAIISSVQASDEVFSLKEACHTMDYRIELADVQHGRVCCARCLQSKPQTVALAADAGQFYEVVQPHSAVNAARRLLSRCRRVTGHETVTVLRGPRRRAFLGGHIHAEFGSAVVFTFTELFLAFSACMFLTLVAVGTTVFRLKGLPIGGVLSKVATSLVLGEEERVWKWDSGRRRRLGYAAVHSSWDKEVARARYVDDLLWVSGVYCVPCLIRAICHCYSVEFDVASTGSHVEWLDVVLHVETLSWSMKRKTWVLPPPWGAARHFAHSFISGRLSRFDEVGLGLEAWVEACTQVFMGLRDAGWPARVAKAAAYRATAVRNKSQRAYLLAVCARVWGTMQL
;
A
#
# COMPACT_ATOMS: atom_id res chain seq x y z
N MET A 1 23.77 -52.88 -17.41
CA MET A 1 24.05 -51.43 -17.40
C MET A 1 23.57 -50.86 -16.08
N ARG A 2 24.48 -50.45 -15.19
CA ARG A 2 24.15 -49.79 -13.91
C ARG A 2 24.17 -48.28 -14.12
N THR A 3 23.03 -47.62 -13.98
CA THR A 3 22.92 -46.16 -13.96
C THR A 3 23.25 -45.65 -12.56
N ARG A 4 24.18 -44.68 -12.50
CA ARG A 4 24.62 -44.01 -11.27
C ARG A 4 23.57 -43.00 -10.83
N GLU A 5 23.18 -43.05 -9.56
CA GLU A 5 22.38 -42.01 -8.91
C GLU A 5 23.21 -40.74 -8.69
N ASN A 6 22.56 -39.58 -8.88
CA ASN A 6 23.14 -38.24 -8.79
C ASN A 6 23.06 -37.73 -7.32
N PRO A 7 24.18 -37.40 -6.65
CA PRO A 7 24.21 -37.05 -5.21
C PRO A 7 23.73 -35.63 -4.87
N VAL A 8 23.22 -34.85 -5.83
CA VAL A 8 22.85 -33.43 -5.62
C VAL A 8 21.48 -33.26 -4.93
N THR A 9 20.61 -34.26 -4.94
CA THR A 9 19.26 -34.18 -4.34
C THR A 9 19.20 -34.44 -2.84
N LYS A 10 20.31 -34.81 -2.18
CA LYS A 10 20.30 -35.16 -0.74
C LYS A 10 20.84 -34.08 0.21
N ILE A 11 21.32 -32.94 -0.31
CA ILE A 11 21.96 -31.88 0.51
C ILE A 11 21.00 -30.71 0.78
N LEU A 12 19.89 -30.58 0.03
CA LEU A 12 18.93 -29.48 0.20
C LEU A 12 17.86 -29.74 1.28
N ASP A 13 17.69 -30.97 1.76
CA ASP A 13 16.69 -31.31 2.79
C ASP A 13 17.24 -31.34 4.24
N THR A 14 18.56 -31.27 4.44
CA THR A 14 19.20 -31.44 5.76
C THR A 14 19.67 -30.15 6.45
N CYS A 15 19.46 -28.96 5.87
CA CYS A 15 20.02 -27.70 6.38
C CYS A 15 18.97 -26.62 6.74
N LEU A 16 17.78 -27.02 7.18
CA LEU A 16 16.81 -26.13 7.83
C LEU A 16 16.76 -26.43 9.33
N PRO A 17 17.44 -25.65 10.20
CA PRO A 17 17.13 -25.70 11.62
C PRO A 17 15.74 -25.10 11.86
N SER A 18 15.00 -25.72 12.77
CA SER A 18 13.70 -25.29 13.25
C SER A 18 13.67 -23.79 13.57
N VAL A 19 12.72 -23.10 12.96
CA VAL A 19 12.51 -21.65 13.06
C VAL A 19 11.95 -21.32 14.44
N ASN A 20 12.80 -20.95 15.39
CA ASN A 20 12.48 -20.10 16.53
C ASN A 20 13.77 -19.42 16.96
N ASP A 21 13.71 -18.12 17.21
CA ASP A 21 14.82 -17.25 17.66
C ASP A 21 15.80 -16.74 16.58
N PHE A 22 15.39 -15.66 15.89
CA PHE A 22 16.34 -14.80 15.18
C PHE A 22 16.35 -13.38 15.75
N CYS A 23 17.54 -12.95 16.19
CA CYS A 23 17.87 -11.54 16.43
C CYS A 23 17.95 -10.79 15.09
N VAL A 24 17.64 -9.49 15.09
CA VAL A 24 17.73 -8.60 13.91
C VAL A 24 19.12 -8.65 13.25
N GLU A 25 20.18 -8.86 14.03
CA GLU A 25 21.54 -9.08 13.50
C GLU A 25 21.67 -10.37 12.69
N GLY A 26 20.99 -11.44 13.11
CA GLY A 26 20.89 -12.70 12.37
C GLY A 26 20.16 -12.53 11.04
N VAL A 27 19.10 -11.72 11.00
CA VAL A 27 18.38 -11.39 9.76
C VAL A 27 19.26 -10.58 8.80
N ILE A 28 20.01 -9.59 9.29
CA ILE A 28 20.96 -8.83 8.46
C ILE A 28 22.07 -9.76 7.95
N HIS A 29 22.66 -10.60 8.80
CA HIS A 29 23.66 -11.59 8.38
C HIS A 29 23.10 -12.62 7.40
N GLN A 30 21.85 -13.05 7.55
CA GLN A 30 21.19 -14.00 6.66
C GLN A 30 20.84 -13.34 5.32
N CYS A 31 20.34 -12.11 5.32
CA CYS A 31 20.12 -11.33 4.10
C CYS A 31 21.44 -11.09 3.34
N LEU A 32 22.54 -10.81 4.05
CA LEU A 32 23.88 -10.69 3.47
C LEU A 32 24.42 -12.04 2.96
N ARG A 33 24.20 -13.15 3.68
CA ARG A 33 24.55 -14.50 3.22
C ARG A 33 23.74 -14.91 1.99
N MET A 34 22.44 -14.63 1.94
CA MET A 34 21.57 -14.92 0.80
C MET A 34 21.90 -14.06 -0.42
N SER A 35 22.25 -12.78 -0.22
CA SER A 35 22.70 -11.90 -1.30
C SER A 35 24.04 -12.34 -1.89
N ASN A 36 24.95 -12.90 -1.06
CA ASN A 36 26.23 -13.44 -1.52
C ASN A 36 26.08 -14.83 -2.17
N ALA A 37 25.13 -15.65 -1.74
CA ALA A 37 24.85 -16.95 -2.35
C ALA A 37 24.21 -16.83 -3.75
N SER A 38 23.45 -15.76 -4.01
CA SER A 38 22.83 -15.50 -5.32
C SER A 38 23.77 -14.89 -6.38
N ASN A 39 25.04 -14.63 -6.03
CA ASN A 39 26.09 -14.25 -6.98
C ASN A 39 26.97 -15.45 -7.40
N LEU A 40 26.56 -16.68 -7.08
CA LEU A 40 27.40 -17.87 -7.19
C LEU A 40 26.91 -18.92 -8.20
N THR A 41 26.05 -18.54 -9.15
CA THR A 41 25.65 -19.44 -10.26
C THR A 41 25.86 -18.88 -11.66
N ASP A 42 26.37 -17.65 -11.82
CA ASP A 42 26.75 -17.11 -13.13
C ASP A 42 28.08 -16.36 -12.98
N LEU A 43 29.20 -17.08 -13.17
CA LEU A 43 30.55 -16.64 -13.57
C LEU A 43 31.57 -17.68 -13.08
N VAL A 44 31.87 -18.63 -13.95
CA VAL A 44 33.14 -19.36 -13.91
C VAL A 44 34.16 -18.44 -14.58
N ASP A 45 35.04 -17.83 -13.79
CA ASP A 45 36.41 -17.58 -14.21
C ASP A 45 37.33 -17.49 -12.99
N ASP A 46 38.34 -18.35 -12.98
CA ASP A 46 39.31 -18.53 -11.91
C ASP A 46 40.33 -17.39 -11.91
N SER A 47 40.22 -16.44 -10.98
CA SER A 47 41.41 -15.84 -10.34
C SER A 47 41.06 -14.90 -9.18
N ALA A 48 41.67 -15.21 -8.04
CA ALA A 48 41.70 -14.45 -6.78
C ALA A 48 40.38 -14.42 -5.95
N MET A 49 40.15 -15.50 -5.20
CA MET A 49 39.28 -15.46 -4.02
C MET A 49 39.88 -14.55 -2.93
N PRO A 50 39.12 -13.58 -2.37
CA PRO A 50 39.53 -12.92 -1.14
C PRO A 50 39.52 -13.96 -0.01
N SER A 51 40.60 -13.99 0.79
CA SER A 51 40.73 -14.96 1.87
C SER A 51 39.57 -14.80 2.88
N ARG A 52 39.15 -15.91 3.52
CA ARG A 52 38.16 -15.89 4.62
C ARG A 52 38.48 -14.84 5.69
N HIS A 53 39.77 -14.56 5.91
CA HIS A 53 40.23 -13.53 6.84
C HIS A 53 39.94 -12.10 6.36
N GLU A 54 39.97 -11.83 5.06
CA GLU A 54 39.71 -10.50 4.50
C GLU A 54 38.22 -10.15 4.53
N VAL A 55 37.35 -11.15 4.30
CA VAL A 55 35.89 -11.00 4.42
C VAL A 55 35.46 -10.86 5.88
N ALA A 56 36.08 -11.62 6.79
CA ALA A 56 35.87 -11.48 8.23
C ALA A 56 36.36 -10.10 8.73
N ALA A 57 37.49 -9.59 8.24
CA ALA A 57 38.01 -8.28 8.60
C ALA A 57 37.12 -7.12 8.10
N LYS A 58 36.54 -7.21 6.89
CA LYS A 58 35.60 -6.19 6.38
C LYS A 58 34.26 -6.21 7.13
N ALA A 59 33.77 -7.39 7.53
CA ALA A 59 32.58 -7.53 8.36
C ALA A 59 32.81 -7.03 9.80
N ASP A 60 33.96 -7.34 10.40
CA ASP A 60 34.37 -6.87 11.73
C ASP A 60 34.65 -5.36 11.74
N LEU A 61 35.20 -4.78 10.66
CA LEU A 61 35.37 -3.32 10.52
C LEU A 61 34.02 -2.59 10.40
N LEU A 62 33.02 -3.19 9.75
CA LEU A 62 31.66 -2.66 9.67
C LEU A 62 30.93 -2.77 11.02
N ALA A 63 31.10 -3.89 11.73
CA ALA A 63 30.53 -4.11 13.07
C ALA A 63 31.17 -3.20 14.13
N LYS A 64 32.50 -3.06 14.15
CA LYS A 64 33.23 -2.16 15.06
C LYS A 64 32.90 -0.68 14.81
N ARG A 65 32.69 -0.28 13.55
CA ARG A 65 32.21 1.08 13.21
C ARG A 65 30.77 1.35 13.63
N LEU A 66 29.94 0.31 13.80
CA LEU A 66 28.58 0.43 14.32
C LEU A 66 28.51 0.32 15.86
N LEU A 67 29.52 -0.28 16.51
CA LEU A 67 29.56 -0.54 17.96
C LEU A 67 30.31 0.51 18.81
N CYS A 68 31.19 1.34 18.22
CA CYS A 68 31.95 2.37 18.95
C CYS A 68 31.12 3.54 19.55
N CYS A 69 29.78 3.51 19.47
CA CYS A 69 28.91 4.55 20.04
C CYS A 69 28.33 4.20 21.42
N THR A 70 28.88 3.20 22.13
CA THR A 70 28.44 2.85 23.49
C THR A 70 29.59 3.01 24.49
N GLY A 71 29.61 4.14 25.19
CA GLY A 71 30.41 4.29 26.41
C GLY A 71 29.75 3.55 27.58
N PRO A 72 30.51 3.04 28.56
CA PRO A 72 29.94 2.27 29.67
C PRO A 72 29.25 3.22 30.65
N ARG A 73 27.96 2.99 30.91
CA ARG A 73 27.30 3.48 32.12
C ARG A 73 26.86 2.31 32.97
N SER A 74 27.52 2.21 34.12
CA SER A 74 27.23 1.37 35.25
C SER A 74 25.99 1.86 36.02
N ASN A 75 25.44 0.93 36.80
CA ASN A 75 24.56 1.11 37.96
C ASN A 75 23.06 1.34 37.71
N LEU A 76 22.29 0.26 37.76
CA LEU A 76 20.96 0.23 38.39
C LEU A 76 20.81 -1.07 39.21
N PRO A 77 20.08 -1.02 40.34
CA PRO A 77 20.13 -2.06 41.37
C PRO A 77 19.23 -3.25 41.05
N ALA A 78 19.62 -4.41 41.57
CA ALA A 78 18.84 -5.64 41.56
C ALA A 78 17.54 -5.47 42.36
N VAL A 79 16.40 -5.79 41.74
CA VAL A 79 15.14 -5.99 42.45
C VAL A 79 14.93 -7.49 42.62
N SER A 80 14.82 -7.90 43.87
CA SER A 80 14.60 -9.26 44.33
C SER A 80 13.20 -9.76 43.96
N LEU A 81 13.16 -10.98 43.42
CA LEU A 81 11.96 -11.78 43.28
C LEU A 81 11.63 -12.43 44.63
N LEU A 82 10.37 -12.36 45.04
CA LEU A 82 9.78 -13.27 46.03
C LEU A 82 8.47 -13.88 45.49
N PRO A 83 8.12 -15.09 45.95
CA PRO A 83 7.35 -16.04 45.14
C PRO A 83 5.85 -15.99 45.37
N VAL A 84 5.16 -16.48 44.34
CA VAL A 84 3.73 -16.81 44.28
C VAL A 84 3.40 -17.99 45.22
N GLY A 85 2.28 -17.89 45.94
CA GLY A 85 1.67 -19.04 46.60
C GLY A 85 0.28 -18.75 47.17
N GLY A 86 -0.74 -19.45 46.66
CA GLY A 86 -1.91 -19.87 47.45
C GLY A 86 -3.30 -19.42 46.94
N PRO A 87 -4.36 -20.25 47.11
CA PRO A 87 -5.50 -20.32 46.18
C PRO A 87 -6.90 -20.09 46.81
N PHE A 88 -7.95 -20.11 45.95
CA PHE A 88 -9.41 -20.11 46.23
C PHE A 88 -9.96 -18.79 46.84
N ASP A 89 -11.19 -18.31 46.60
CA ASP A 89 -12.42 -18.94 46.12
C ASP A 89 -13.40 -17.90 45.51
N SER A 90 -14.42 -18.43 44.86
CA SER A 90 -15.57 -17.81 44.21
C SER A 90 -16.59 -17.14 45.14
N THR A 91 -17.15 -15.97 44.78
CA THR A 91 -18.61 -15.68 44.60
C THR A 91 -18.96 -14.17 44.56
N VAL A 92 -19.72 -13.81 43.51
CA VAL A 92 -20.85 -12.86 43.39
C VAL A 92 -20.95 -11.64 44.31
N ALA A 93 -20.98 -10.42 43.73
CA ALA A 93 -22.05 -9.42 43.95
C ALA A 93 -21.90 -8.19 43.04
N SER A 94 -23.03 -7.75 42.52
CA SER A 94 -23.21 -6.50 41.78
C SER A 94 -23.08 -5.29 42.69
N ALA A 95 -22.36 -4.26 42.26
CA ALA A 95 -22.54 -2.90 42.77
C ALA A 95 -22.21 -1.90 41.66
N ALA A 96 -23.26 -1.26 41.13
CA ALA A 96 -23.15 -0.03 40.38
C ALA A 96 -22.67 1.07 41.35
N VAL A 97 -21.50 1.65 41.07
CA VAL A 97 -21.03 2.86 41.74
C VAL A 97 -20.53 3.81 40.65
N ASP A 98 -21.23 4.94 40.56
CA ASP A 98 -20.81 6.14 39.85
C ASP A 98 -19.43 6.59 40.34
N ALA A 99 -18.42 6.40 39.50
CA ALA A 99 -17.11 7.00 39.67
C ALA A 99 -16.78 7.85 38.45
N ARG A 100 -16.91 9.17 38.61
CA ARG A 100 -16.25 10.17 37.75
C ARG A 100 -14.74 9.92 37.82
N ALA A 101 -14.23 9.15 36.87
CA ALA A 101 -12.81 8.98 36.65
C ALA A 101 -12.31 10.10 35.73
N ASP A 102 -11.44 10.95 36.28
CA ASP A 102 -10.55 11.80 35.51
C ASP A 102 -9.85 10.96 34.43
N LYS A 103 -10.09 11.30 33.16
CA LYS A 103 -9.38 10.70 32.03
C LYS A 103 -7.93 11.18 32.07
N PRO A 104 -6.93 10.30 32.28
CA PRO A 104 -5.55 10.69 32.05
C PRO A 104 -5.39 11.00 30.55
N ALA A 105 -4.82 12.17 30.26
CA ALA A 105 -4.50 12.60 28.91
C ALA A 105 -3.50 11.63 28.28
N CYS A 106 -3.99 10.65 27.52
CA CYS A 106 -3.20 9.80 26.63
C CYS A 106 -2.56 10.69 25.55
N HIS A 107 -1.38 11.23 25.84
CA HIS A 107 -0.53 11.87 24.84
C HIS A 107 -0.10 10.79 23.84
N GLY A 108 -0.73 10.81 22.66
CA GLY A 108 -0.46 9.93 21.52
C GLY A 108 0.95 10.07 20.98
N ARG A 109 1.96 9.57 21.71
CA ARG A 109 3.26 9.25 21.13
C ARG A 109 3.12 7.96 20.34
N GLY A 110 2.88 8.11 19.04
CA GLY A 110 2.76 6.97 18.12
C GLY A 110 3.89 5.96 18.28
N MET A 111 3.57 4.68 18.13
CA MET A 111 4.48 3.55 18.25
C MET A 111 5.73 3.79 17.38
N ARG A 112 6.86 4.12 18.01
CA ARG A 112 8.17 4.11 17.37
C ARG A 112 8.91 2.89 17.86
N THR A 113 9.01 1.87 17.02
CA THR A 113 9.76 0.65 17.30
C THR A 113 11.25 0.99 17.54
N LEU A 114 11.91 0.32 18.49
CA LEU A 114 13.34 0.52 18.80
C LEU A 114 14.23 0.31 17.56
N ALA A 115 13.84 -0.61 16.68
CA ALA A 115 14.50 -0.86 15.40
C ALA A 115 14.48 0.36 14.47
N MET A 116 13.38 1.13 14.45
CA MET A 116 13.28 2.37 13.68
C MET A 116 14.31 3.41 14.13
N ARG A 117 14.60 3.48 15.44
CA ARG A 117 15.65 4.39 15.95
C ARG A 117 17.03 4.03 15.44
N ARG A 118 17.33 2.73 15.32
CA ARG A 118 18.63 2.22 14.80
C ARG A 118 18.76 2.44 13.29
N VAL A 119 17.70 2.15 12.52
CA VAL A 119 17.65 2.44 11.08
C VAL A 119 17.82 3.94 10.82
N ASN A 120 17.14 4.78 11.60
CA ASN A 120 17.27 6.24 11.51
C ASN A 120 18.68 6.74 11.87
N ALA A 121 19.37 6.09 12.81
CA ALA A 121 20.75 6.43 13.15
C ALA A 121 21.71 6.13 11.99
N ALA A 122 21.53 4.99 11.30
CA ALA A 122 22.32 4.64 10.12
C ALA A 122 22.11 5.64 8.96
N PHE A 123 20.87 6.11 8.74
CA PHE A 123 20.59 7.15 7.75
C PHE A 123 21.16 8.52 8.12
N ARG A 124 21.12 8.90 9.41
CA ARG A 124 21.74 10.15 9.89
C ARG A 124 23.25 10.17 9.66
N ALA A 125 23.93 9.04 9.84
CA ALA A 125 25.36 8.91 9.57
C ALA A 125 25.73 9.19 8.10
N ARG A 126 24.77 9.10 7.17
CA ARG A 126 24.94 9.45 5.75
C ARG A 126 24.50 10.86 5.39
N GLY A 127 24.43 11.78 6.36
CA GLY A 127 24.10 13.18 6.12
C GLY A 127 22.61 13.47 5.90
N MET A 128 21.72 12.48 6.12
CA MET A 128 20.27 12.70 6.12
C MET A 128 19.88 13.41 7.44
N ARG A 129 19.94 14.74 7.43
CA ARG A 129 19.62 15.58 8.60
C ARG A 129 18.12 15.49 8.90
N ARG A 130 17.78 14.85 10.03
CA ARG A 130 16.43 14.61 10.59
C ARG A 130 15.56 13.56 9.89
N VAL A 131 15.84 12.28 10.15
CA VAL A 131 14.79 11.24 10.13
C VAL A 131 13.95 11.33 11.42
N ASP A 132 13.35 12.48 11.69
CA ASP A 132 12.43 12.68 12.84
C ASP A 132 10.98 12.32 12.48
N LYS A 133 10.79 12.14 11.18
CA LYS A 133 9.58 11.79 10.48
C LYS A 133 9.85 10.39 9.92
N VAL A 134 8.93 9.43 10.10
CA VAL A 134 8.96 8.01 9.65
C VAL A 134 9.00 7.88 8.10
N TRP A 135 9.52 8.90 7.44
CA TRP A 135 9.14 9.43 6.15
C TRP A 135 10.38 9.69 5.27
N ASP A 136 11.58 9.32 5.71
CA ASP A 136 12.82 9.41 4.91
C ASP A 136 13.43 8.03 4.60
N ILE A 137 12.59 6.99 4.55
CA ILE A 137 13.03 5.67 4.11
C ILE A 137 13.30 5.71 2.58
N PRO A 138 14.44 5.16 2.11
CA PRO A 138 14.85 5.14 0.71
C PRO A 138 13.80 4.60 -0.28
N MET A 139 12.93 3.70 0.17
CA MET A 139 11.94 3.03 -0.68
C MET A 139 10.51 3.53 -0.43
N ARG A 140 10.29 4.85 -0.49
CA ARG A 140 8.94 5.44 -0.45
C ARG A 140 8.09 5.03 -1.64
N SER A 141 6.78 5.30 -1.56
CA SER A 141 5.80 5.10 -2.65
C SER A 141 6.31 5.61 -3.99
N ASP A 142 6.96 6.78 -4.03
CA ASP A 142 7.40 7.39 -5.29
C ASP A 142 8.56 6.61 -5.94
N VAL A 143 9.48 6.06 -5.14
CA VAL A 143 10.60 5.22 -5.61
C VAL A 143 10.08 3.87 -6.09
N ALA A 144 9.22 3.24 -5.27
CA ALA A 144 8.57 2.00 -5.65
C ALA A 144 7.73 2.19 -6.93
N GLN A 145 6.96 3.28 -7.02
CA GLN A 145 6.19 3.66 -8.19
C GLN A 145 7.09 3.82 -9.41
N ALA A 146 8.19 4.58 -9.33
CA ALA A 146 9.12 4.73 -10.45
C ALA A 146 9.65 3.37 -10.96
N ILE A 147 10.00 2.46 -10.05
CA ILE A 147 10.45 1.10 -10.42
C ILE A 147 9.31 0.27 -11.01
N ILE A 148 8.18 0.16 -10.31
CA ILE A 148 7.01 -0.64 -10.71
C ILE A 148 6.49 -0.16 -12.07
N SER A 149 6.21 1.14 -12.22
CA SER A 149 5.71 1.73 -13.46
C SER A 149 6.67 1.56 -14.64
N SER A 150 7.97 1.39 -14.40
CA SER A 150 8.94 1.20 -15.49
C SER A 150 8.98 -0.21 -16.06
N VAL A 151 8.71 -1.26 -15.26
CA VAL A 151 8.98 -2.66 -15.68
C VAL A 151 7.90 -3.68 -15.35
N GLN A 152 6.89 -3.28 -14.58
CA GLN A 152 5.83 -4.15 -14.11
C GLN A 152 4.50 -3.61 -14.63
N ALA A 153 3.92 -4.30 -15.63
CA ALA A 153 2.53 -4.03 -16.00
C ALA A 153 1.59 -4.67 -14.97
N SER A 154 1.65 -4.11 -13.76
CA SER A 154 0.68 -4.32 -12.70
C SER A 154 -0.61 -3.55 -12.98
N ASP A 155 -1.66 -3.93 -12.28
CA ASP A 155 -2.94 -3.24 -12.28
C ASP A 155 -2.95 -2.06 -11.28
N GLU A 156 -1.84 -1.82 -10.57
CA GLU A 156 -1.71 -0.78 -9.54
C GLU A 156 -2.01 0.62 -10.08
N VAL A 157 -2.81 1.36 -9.31
CA VAL A 157 -3.08 2.79 -9.44
C VAL A 157 -2.45 3.48 -8.23
N PHE A 158 -1.42 4.28 -8.46
CA PHE A 158 -0.65 4.88 -7.36
C PHE A 158 -1.32 6.12 -6.73
N SER A 159 -2.23 6.76 -7.48
CA SER A 159 -2.87 8.01 -7.10
C SER A 159 -4.37 7.92 -7.30
N LEU A 160 -5.14 8.33 -6.29
CA LEU A 160 -6.60 8.44 -6.40
C LEU A 160 -7.01 9.39 -7.52
N LYS A 161 -6.18 10.40 -7.81
CA LYS A 161 -6.44 11.42 -8.83
C LYS A 161 -6.46 10.83 -10.24
N GLU A 162 -5.74 9.74 -10.43
CA GLU A 162 -5.58 9.07 -11.72
C GLU A 162 -6.53 7.87 -11.83
N ALA A 163 -7.22 7.47 -10.75
CA ALA A 163 -7.97 6.22 -10.69
C ALA A 163 -9.06 6.12 -11.76
N CYS A 164 -9.95 7.11 -11.85
CA CYS A 164 -11.01 7.13 -12.87
C CYS A 164 -10.42 7.15 -14.28
N HIS A 165 -9.48 8.06 -14.56
CA HIS A 165 -8.87 8.20 -15.88
C HIS A 165 -8.11 6.95 -16.34
N THR A 166 -7.31 6.34 -15.45
CA THR A 166 -6.61 5.08 -15.73
C THR A 166 -7.61 3.97 -16.02
N MET A 167 -8.71 3.92 -15.28
CA MET A 167 -9.72 2.91 -15.50
C MET A 167 -10.53 3.14 -16.79
N ASP A 168 -10.86 4.38 -17.14
CA ASP A 168 -11.52 4.74 -18.41
C ASP A 168 -10.68 4.26 -19.61
N TYR A 169 -9.38 4.57 -19.60
CA TYR A 169 -8.46 4.08 -20.62
C TYR A 169 -8.43 2.54 -20.70
N ARG A 170 -8.45 1.85 -19.55
CA ARG A 170 -8.45 0.38 -19.51
C ARG A 170 -9.79 -0.22 -19.95
N ILE A 171 -10.91 0.45 -19.68
CA ILE A 171 -12.26 0.09 -20.14
C ILE A 171 -12.34 0.18 -21.66
N GLU A 172 -11.81 1.26 -22.23
CA GLU A 172 -11.70 1.44 -23.68
C GLU A 172 -10.79 0.37 -24.30
N LEU A 173 -9.62 0.11 -23.73
CA LEU A 173 -8.68 -0.91 -24.20
C LEU A 173 -9.28 -2.33 -24.18
N ALA A 174 -10.13 -2.63 -23.20
CA ALA A 174 -10.81 -3.91 -23.06
C ALA A 174 -12.10 -4.02 -23.89
N ASP A 175 -12.44 -2.97 -24.65
CA ASP A 175 -13.64 -2.88 -25.50
C ASP A 175 -14.91 -3.32 -24.77
N VAL A 176 -15.03 -2.89 -23.52
CA VAL A 176 -16.11 -3.33 -22.62
C VAL A 176 -17.49 -2.96 -23.18
N GLN A 177 -17.58 -1.81 -23.86
CA GLN A 177 -18.81 -1.30 -24.45
C GLN A 177 -19.41 -2.23 -25.49
N HIS A 178 -18.61 -3.00 -26.24
CA HIS A 178 -19.09 -3.97 -27.22
C HIS A 178 -19.07 -5.40 -26.67
N GLY A 179 -19.26 -5.53 -25.35
CA GLY A 179 -19.30 -6.80 -24.64
C GLY A 179 -20.35 -7.79 -25.16
N ARG A 180 -20.14 -9.08 -24.88
CA ARG A 180 -21.05 -10.16 -25.24
C ARG A 180 -22.15 -10.29 -24.20
N VAL A 181 -23.33 -10.74 -24.62
CA VAL A 181 -24.44 -11.09 -23.71
C VAL A 181 -24.32 -12.50 -23.10
N CYS A 182 -23.30 -13.25 -23.49
CA CYS A 182 -22.96 -14.55 -22.91
C CYS A 182 -21.51 -14.55 -22.43
N CYS A 183 -21.28 -15.13 -21.25
CA CYS A 183 -19.95 -15.27 -20.67
C CYS A 183 -19.09 -16.21 -21.52
N ALA A 184 -17.92 -15.75 -21.95
CA ALA A 184 -17.06 -16.54 -22.82
C ALA A 184 -16.41 -17.77 -22.15
N ARG A 185 -16.46 -17.86 -20.80
CA ARG A 185 -15.94 -19.00 -20.03
C ARG A 185 -17.01 -20.05 -19.70
N CYS A 186 -18.13 -19.64 -19.10
CA CYS A 186 -19.16 -20.57 -18.62
C CYS A 186 -20.41 -20.61 -19.50
N LEU A 187 -20.45 -19.81 -20.57
CA LEU A 187 -21.55 -19.70 -21.53
C LEU A 187 -22.89 -19.22 -20.95
N GLN A 188 -22.94 -18.85 -19.67
CA GLN A 188 -24.12 -18.30 -19.03
C GLN A 188 -24.43 -16.90 -19.55
N SER A 189 -25.73 -16.58 -19.64
CA SER A 189 -26.21 -15.23 -19.96
C SER A 189 -25.72 -14.21 -18.93
N LYS A 190 -25.42 -13.00 -19.40
CA LYS A 190 -24.99 -11.87 -18.57
C LYS A 190 -25.39 -10.55 -19.24
N PRO A 191 -25.42 -9.44 -18.49
CA PRO A 191 -25.43 -8.11 -19.09
C PRO A 191 -24.23 -7.90 -20.02
N GLN A 192 -24.37 -6.99 -20.98
CA GLN A 192 -23.32 -6.61 -21.93
C GLN A 192 -22.01 -6.28 -21.20
N THR A 193 -22.12 -5.49 -20.14
CA THR A 193 -21.02 -5.12 -19.24
C THR A 193 -21.30 -5.60 -17.83
N VAL A 194 -20.28 -6.14 -17.17
CA VAL A 194 -20.31 -6.40 -15.73
C VAL A 194 -19.10 -5.78 -15.06
N ALA A 195 -19.25 -5.45 -13.78
CA ALA A 195 -18.16 -4.97 -12.95
C ALA A 195 -18.24 -5.59 -11.55
N LEU A 196 -17.10 -5.67 -10.87
CA LEU A 196 -17.02 -5.99 -9.45
C LEU A 196 -15.86 -5.23 -8.82
N ALA A 197 -16.05 -4.84 -7.57
CA ALA A 197 -14.98 -4.41 -6.68
C ALA A 197 -14.78 -5.45 -5.57
N ALA A 198 -13.53 -5.65 -5.18
CA ALA A 198 -13.16 -6.59 -4.12
C ALA A 198 -12.02 -6.01 -3.27
N ASP A 199 -11.92 -6.44 -2.03
CA ASP A 199 -10.91 -5.97 -1.07
C ASP A 199 -10.11 -7.16 -0.51
N ALA A 200 -8.80 -6.99 -0.39
CA ALA A 200 -7.91 -7.96 0.26
C ALA A 200 -7.71 -7.62 1.74
N GLY A 201 -8.80 -7.54 2.50
CA GLY A 201 -8.80 -7.06 3.89
C GLY A 201 -7.96 -7.87 4.88
N GLN A 202 -7.48 -9.07 4.48
CA GLN A 202 -6.58 -9.93 5.28
C GLN A 202 -5.16 -10.01 4.69
N PHE A 203 -4.80 -9.15 3.73
CA PHE A 203 -3.51 -9.20 3.06
C PHE A 203 -2.33 -9.14 4.05
N TYR A 204 -2.38 -8.22 5.01
CA TYR A 204 -1.26 -7.97 5.92
C TYR A 204 -1.08 -9.11 6.93
N GLU A 205 -2.15 -9.83 7.26
CA GLU A 205 -2.16 -10.95 8.18
C GLU A 205 -1.64 -12.23 7.53
N VAL A 206 -1.99 -12.44 6.26
CA VAL A 206 -1.67 -13.67 5.51
C VAL A 206 -0.28 -13.62 4.90
N VAL A 207 0.10 -12.47 4.32
CA VAL A 207 1.36 -12.35 3.58
C VAL A 207 2.55 -12.36 4.52
N GLN A 208 3.44 -13.31 4.26
CA GLN A 208 4.67 -13.47 5.01
C GLN A 208 5.74 -12.47 4.54
N PRO A 209 6.57 -11.93 5.45
CA PRO A 209 7.67 -11.01 5.11
C PRO A 209 8.58 -11.50 3.98
N HIS A 210 8.90 -12.79 3.95
CA HIS A 210 9.78 -13.37 2.94
C HIS A 210 9.18 -13.32 1.53
N SER A 211 7.84 -13.43 1.40
CA SER A 211 7.15 -13.32 0.11
C SER A 211 7.31 -11.92 -0.48
N ALA A 212 7.15 -10.88 0.35
CA ALA A 212 7.37 -9.50 -0.05
C ALA A 212 8.83 -9.24 -0.45
N VAL A 213 9.80 -9.74 0.32
CA VAL A 213 11.23 -9.62 0.00
C VAL A 213 11.57 -10.32 -1.31
N ASN A 214 11.03 -11.51 -1.55
CA ASN A 214 11.26 -12.23 -2.79
C ASN A 214 10.63 -11.51 -4.00
N ALA A 215 9.45 -10.92 -3.84
CA ALA A 215 8.83 -10.10 -4.88
C ALA A 215 9.68 -8.86 -5.20
N ALA A 216 10.19 -8.16 -4.17
CA ALA A 216 11.10 -7.03 -4.34
C ALA A 216 12.38 -7.43 -5.11
N ARG A 217 13.00 -8.55 -4.73
CA ARG A 217 14.21 -9.06 -5.42
C ARG A 217 13.94 -9.30 -6.91
N ARG A 218 12.86 -10.02 -7.23
CA ARG A 218 12.48 -10.31 -8.63
C ARG A 218 12.21 -9.04 -9.42
N LEU A 219 11.52 -8.07 -8.83
CA LEU A 219 11.24 -6.79 -9.48
C LEU A 219 12.52 -6.02 -9.79
N LEU A 220 13.43 -5.87 -8.82
CA LEU A 220 14.67 -5.12 -9.00
C LEU A 220 15.59 -5.80 -10.03
N SER A 221 15.73 -7.13 -9.98
CA SER A 221 16.49 -7.89 -10.99
C SER A 221 15.89 -7.73 -12.39
N ARG A 222 14.55 -7.76 -12.50
CA ARG A 222 13.86 -7.48 -13.76
C ARG A 222 14.08 -6.05 -14.23
N CYS A 223 14.01 -5.08 -13.30
CA CYS A 223 14.21 -3.67 -13.59
C CYS A 223 15.58 -3.43 -14.21
N ARG A 224 16.62 -4.02 -13.60
CA ARG A 224 17.99 -4.01 -14.13
C ARG A 224 18.07 -4.60 -15.53
N ARG A 225 17.47 -5.77 -15.76
CA ARG A 225 17.52 -6.45 -17.07
C ARG A 225 16.80 -5.67 -18.19
N VAL A 226 15.66 -5.05 -17.88
CA VAL A 226 14.83 -4.38 -18.88
C VAL A 226 15.31 -2.97 -19.18
N THR A 227 15.75 -2.23 -18.16
CA THR A 227 16.10 -0.80 -18.28
C THR A 227 17.60 -0.54 -18.32
N GLY A 228 18.42 -1.51 -17.91
CA GLY A 228 19.87 -1.32 -17.74
C GLY A 228 20.25 -0.49 -16.51
N HIS A 229 19.27 0.03 -15.75
CA HIS A 229 19.53 0.83 -14.56
C HIS A 229 19.64 -0.02 -13.30
N GLU A 230 20.53 0.38 -12.39
CA GLU A 230 20.74 -0.22 -11.06
C GLU A 230 20.53 0.77 -9.92
N THR A 231 20.12 1.99 -10.26
CA THR A 231 19.97 3.11 -9.34
C THR A 231 18.62 3.78 -9.53
N VAL A 232 18.16 4.45 -8.47
CA VAL A 232 17.02 5.38 -8.50
C VAL A 232 17.48 6.71 -7.93
N THR A 233 17.24 7.79 -8.66
CA THR A 233 17.46 9.15 -8.18
C THR A 233 16.16 9.72 -7.63
N VAL A 234 16.22 10.26 -6.42
CA VAL A 234 15.13 10.94 -5.73
C VAL A 234 15.46 12.42 -5.61
N LEU A 235 14.64 13.26 -6.25
CA LEU A 235 14.74 14.71 -6.14
C LEU A 235 14.17 15.19 -4.81
N ARG A 236 14.96 15.97 -4.08
CA ARG A 236 14.58 16.69 -2.86
C ARG A 236 13.80 17.94 -3.27
N GLY A 237 12.58 18.05 -2.78
CA GLY A 237 11.74 19.22 -3.00
C GLY A 237 10.38 19.07 -2.32
N PRO A 238 9.54 20.12 -2.39
CA PRO A 238 8.17 20.07 -1.86
C PRO A 238 7.34 18.95 -2.50
N ARG A 239 7.57 18.71 -3.79
CA ARG A 239 7.07 17.54 -4.52
C ARG A 239 8.26 16.64 -4.83
N ARG A 240 8.40 15.57 -4.06
CA ARG A 240 9.41 14.55 -4.33
C ARG A 240 9.08 13.88 -5.66
N ARG A 241 10.13 13.58 -6.42
CA ARG A 241 10.03 12.84 -7.69
C ARG A 241 11.16 11.82 -7.71
N ALA A 242 10.87 10.64 -8.22
CA ALA A 242 11.87 9.60 -8.41
C ALA A 242 11.91 9.19 -9.87
N PHE A 243 13.10 8.84 -10.36
CA PHE A 243 13.31 8.29 -11.70
C PHE A 243 14.47 7.31 -11.68
N LEU A 244 14.48 6.37 -12.62
CA LEU A 244 15.55 5.38 -12.75
C LEU A 244 16.85 6.04 -13.25
N GLY A 245 17.97 5.57 -12.73
CA GLY A 245 19.30 6.06 -13.07
C GLY A 245 19.86 7.08 -12.06
N GLY A 246 20.93 7.75 -12.48
CA GLY A 246 21.77 8.61 -11.66
C GLY A 246 23.04 7.95 -11.16
N HIS A 247 23.99 8.76 -10.75
CA HIS A 247 25.34 8.33 -10.38
C HIS A 247 25.56 8.47 -8.88
N ILE A 248 25.99 7.39 -8.21
CA ILE A 248 26.13 7.34 -6.74
C ILE A 248 27.14 8.35 -6.19
N HIS A 249 28.12 8.75 -7.00
CA HIS A 249 29.13 9.75 -6.62
C HIS A 249 28.75 11.17 -7.02
N ALA A 250 27.60 11.37 -7.69
CA ALA A 250 27.17 12.70 -8.05
C ALA A 250 26.53 13.38 -6.84
N GLU A 251 27.26 14.32 -6.25
CA GLU A 251 26.79 15.12 -5.13
C GLU A 251 25.85 16.23 -5.62
N PHE A 252 24.57 15.91 -5.76
CA PHE A 252 23.54 16.92 -5.97
C PHE A 252 22.92 17.31 -4.63
N GLY A 253 23.08 18.57 -4.20
CA GLY A 253 22.42 19.06 -2.98
C GLY A 253 20.90 18.85 -2.99
N SER A 254 20.31 18.82 -4.18
CA SER A 254 18.89 18.63 -4.46
C SER A 254 18.46 17.20 -4.80
N ALA A 255 19.35 16.19 -4.79
CA ALA A 255 18.98 14.82 -5.09
C ALA A 255 19.68 13.80 -4.20
N VAL A 256 19.14 12.58 -4.16
CA VAL A 256 19.77 11.42 -3.53
C VAL A 256 19.67 10.25 -4.48
N VAL A 257 20.77 9.57 -4.73
CA VAL A 257 20.79 8.36 -5.56
C VAL A 257 20.88 7.15 -4.64
N PHE A 258 19.99 6.18 -4.84
CA PHE A 258 20.01 4.89 -4.15
C PHE A 258 20.29 3.78 -5.13
N THR A 259 21.17 2.86 -4.78
CA THR A 259 21.34 1.61 -5.53
C THR A 259 20.16 0.66 -5.24
N PHE A 260 19.86 -0.25 -6.17
CA PHE A 260 18.87 -1.30 -5.95
C PHE A 260 19.23 -2.18 -4.76
N THR A 261 20.52 -2.44 -4.53
CA THR A 261 21.00 -3.18 -3.35
C THR A 261 20.63 -2.48 -2.05
N GLU A 262 20.83 -1.16 -1.96
CA GLU A 262 20.45 -0.39 -0.77
C GLU A 262 18.93 -0.36 -0.55
N LEU A 263 18.16 -0.17 -1.63
CA LEU A 263 16.70 -0.22 -1.57
C LEU A 263 16.21 -1.59 -1.10
N PHE A 264 16.77 -2.67 -1.65
CA PHE A 264 16.45 -4.04 -1.29
C PHE A 264 16.76 -4.35 0.17
N LEU A 265 17.93 -3.95 0.67
CA LEU A 265 18.32 -4.17 2.06
C LEU A 265 17.43 -3.37 3.02
N ALA A 266 17.15 -2.11 2.70
CA ALA A 266 16.26 -1.27 3.51
C ALA A 266 14.84 -1.85 3.56
N PHE A 267 14.32 -2.31 2.41
CA PHE A 267 13.01 -2.95 2.33
C PHE A 267 12.97 -4.25 3.13
N SER A 268 13.96 -5.12 2.93
CA SER A 268 14.07 -6.40 3.64
C SER A 268 14.10 -6.20 5.15
N ALA A 269 14.92 -5.27 5.63
CA ALA A 269 14.98 -4.93 7.04
C ALA A 269 13.58 -4.52 7.56
N CYS A 270 12.85 -3.67 6.83
CA CYS A 270 11.51 -3.24 7.23
C CYS A 270 10.48 -4.39 7.26
N MET A 271 10.52 -5.31 6.31
CA MET A 271 9.59 -6.45 6.26
C MET A 271 9.76 -7.39 7.46
N PHE A 272 10.99 -7.56 7.95
CA PHE A 272 11.27 -8.41 9.11
C PHE A 272 11.06 -7.71 10.47
N LEU A 273 10.65 -6.43 10.49
CA LEU A 273 10.23 -5.75 11.73
C LEU A 273 8.82 -6.18 12.14
N THR A 274 8.72 -7.38 12.71
CA THR A 274 7.46 -8.01 13.14
C THR A 274 7.16 -7.84 14.63
N LEU A 275 8.04 -7.19 15.40
CA LEU A 275 7.83 -6.96 16.83
C LEU A 275 7.12 -5.63 17.07
N VAL A 276 5.99 -5.67 17.78
CA VAL A 276 5.19 -4.51 18.19
C VAL A 276 5.01 -4.51 19.70
N ALA A 277 4.89 -3.32 20.30
CA ALA A 277 4.69 -3.18 21.74
C ALA A 277 3.32 -2.57 22.05
N VAL A 278 2.59 -3.18 22.99
CA VAL A 278 1.34 -2.65 23.55
C VAL A 278 1.55 -2.51 25.06
N GLY A 279 1.65 -1.27 25.54
CA GLY A 279 2.10 -0.99 26.90
C GLY A 279 3.52 -1.49 27.12
N THR A 280 3.70 -2.38 28.09
CA THR A 280 4.99 -3.02 28.42
C THR A 280 5.17 -4.39 27.74
N THR A 281 4.16 -4.89 27.04
CA THR A 281 4.18 -6.22 26.43
C THR A 281 4.61 -6.13 24.97
N VAL A 282 5.49 -7.04 24.55
CA VAL A 282 5.96 -7.15 23.16
C VAL A 282 5.31 -8.36 22.50
N PHE A 283 4.70 -8.14 21.34
CA PHE A 283 4.07 -9.15 20.51
C PHE A 283 4.86 -9.32 19.21
N ARG A 284 4.86 -10.54 18.69
CA ARG A 284 5.35 -10.84 17.34
C ARG A 284 4.17 -11.04 16.39
N LEU A 285 4.13 -10.24 15.34
CA LEU A 285 3.16 -10.36 14.26
C LEU A 285 3.49 -11.56 13.38
N LYS A 286 2.44 -12.26 12.89
CA LYS A 286 2.58 -13.39 11.96
C LYS A 286 2.83 -12.94 10.52
N GLY A 287 2.24 -11.81 10.12
CA GLY A 287 2.36 -11.24 8.79
C GLY A 287 3.08 -9.90 8.78
N LEU A 288 2.74 -9.06 7.80
CA LEU A 288 3.23 -7.70 7.67
C LEU A 288 2.55 -6.76 8.68
N PRO A 289 3.26 -5.79 9.27
CA PRO A 289 2.65 -4.81 10.15
C PRO A 289 1.71 -3.87 9.39
N ILE A 290 0.43 -3.80 9.77
CA ILE A 290 -0.50 -2.77 9.29
C ILE A 290 0.01 -1.40 9.73
N GLY A 291 0.04 -0.44 8.80
CA GLY A 291 0.64 0.88 9.05
C GLY A 291 2.17 0.87 9.19
N GLY A 292 2.81 -0.27 8.94
CA GLY A 292 4.27 -0.36 8.83
C GLY A 292 4.79 0.47 7.66
N VAL A 293 6.04 0.94 7.78
CA VAL A 293 6.53 2.04 6.93
C VAL A 293 6.51 1.71 5.44
N LEU A 294 6.75 0.45 5.09
CA LEU A 294 6.79 -0.04 3.71
C LEU A 294 5.71 -1.09 3.43
N SER A 295 4.72 -1.23 4.30
CA SER A 295 3.71 -2.28 4.16
C SER A 295 2.86 -2.07 2.90
N LYS A 296 2.45 -0.84 2.58
CA LYS A 296 1.79 -0.52 1.31
C LYS A 296 2.64 -0.92 0.10
N VAL A 297 3.94 -0.64 0.14
CA VAL A 297 4.86 -1.00 -0.96
C VAL A 297 4.96 -2.51 -1.08
N ALA A 298 5.03 -3.23 0.04
CA ALA A 298 5.02 -4.69 0.05
C ALA A 298 3.76 -5.26 -0.62
N THR A 299 2.59 -4.68 -0.35
CA THR A 299 1.33 -5.03 -1.02
C THR A 299 1.42 -4.88 -2.53
N SER A 300 1.83 -3.69 -3.01
CA SER A 300 1.99 -3.43 -4.44
C SER A 300 3.00 -4.37 -5.11
N LEU A 301 4.08 -4.75 -4.42
CA LEU A 301 5.09 -5.65 -4.96
C LEU A 301 4.60 -7.09 -5.09
N VAL A 302 3.96 -7.62 -4.04
CA VAL A 302 3.47 -9.00 -4.03
C VAL A 302 2.34 -9.16 -5.03
N LEU A 303 1.27 -8.38 -4.88
CA LEU A 303 0.09 -8.47 -5.74
C LEU A 303 0.42 -8.09 -7.18
N GLY A 304 1.26 -7.07 -7.37
CA GLY A 304 1.71 -6.69 -8.71
C GLY A 304 2.48 -7.80 -9.42
N GLU A 305 3.26 -8.60 -8.70
CA GLU A 305 4.04 -9.69 -9.31
C GLU A 305 3.11 -10.84 -9.70
N GLU A 306 2.09 -11.12 -8.88
CA GLU A 306 1.04 -12.08 -9.17
C GLU A 306 0.21 -11.69 -10.41
N GLU A 307 -0.22 -10.43 -10.49
CA GLU A 307 -0.87 -9.85 -11.67
C GLU A 307 -0.01 -9.99 -12.92
N ARG A 308 1.29 -9.71 -12.81
CA ARG A 308 2.24 -9.84 -13.91
C ARG A 308 2.41 -11.29 -14.33
N VAL A 309 2.47 -12.23 -13.40
CA VAL A 309 2.54 -13.66 -13.76
C VAL A 309 1.25 -14.08 -14.46
N TRP A 310 0.09 -13.73 -13.90
CA TRP A 310 -1.22 -14.01 -14.50
C TRP A 310 -1.36 -13.43 -15.91
N LYS A 311 -0.95 -12.17 -16.11
CA LYS A 311 -1.07 -11.44 -17.37
C LYS A 311 -0.17 -11.99 -18.48
N TRP A 312 0.98 -12.57 -18.18
CA TRP A 312 1.86 -13.14 -19.19
C TRP A 312 1.73 -14.66 -19.38
N ASP A 313 1.13 -15.38 -18.43
CA ASP A 313 0.88 -16.82 -18.56
C ASP A 313 -0.41 -17.11 -19.35
N SER A 314 -0.37 -16.84 -20.66
CA SER A 314 -1.48 -17.08 -21.58
C SER A 314 -1.87 -18.57 -21.65
N GLY A 315 -0.91 -19.48 -21.45
CA GLY A 315 -1.13 -20.92 -21.43
C GLY A 315 -2.00 -21.34 -20.24
N ARG A 316 -1.65 -20.90 -19.02
CA ARG A 316 -2.46 -21.12 -17.82
C ARG A 316 -3.85 -20.54 -17.97
N ARG A 317 -3.96 -19.30 -18.47
CA ARG A 317 -5.25 -18.67 -18.73
C ARG A 317 -6.12 -19.47 -19.69
N ARG A 318 -5.58 -19.90 -20.82
CA ARG A 318 -6.30 -20.71 -21.81
C ARG A 318 -6.82 -22.01 -21.19
N ARG A 319 -5.99 -22.74 -20.42
CA ARG A 319 -6.39 -23.97 -19.73
C ARG A 319 -7.53 -23.74 -18.73
N LEU A 320 -7.61 -22.55 -18.13
CA LEU A 320 -8.64 -22.18 -17.15
C LEU A 320 -9.88 -21.51 -17.80
N GLY A 321 -9.87 -21.33 -19.12
CA GLY A 321 -10.97 -20.69 -19.88
C GLY A 321 -10.95 -19.16 -19.88
N TYR A 322 -9.78 -18.54 -19.71
CA TYR A 322 -9.58 -17.07 -19.64
C TYR A 322 -8.73 -16.51 -20.78
N ALA A 323 -9.00 -16.95 -22.01
CA ALA A 323 -8.35 -16.45 -23.23
C ALA A 323 -9.29 -16.64 -24.43
N ALA A 324 -10.53 -16.17 -24.28
CA ALA A 324 -11.63 -16.54 -25.15
C ALA A 324 -11.72 -15.69 -26.42
N VAL A 325 -11.24 -14.45 -26.37
CA VAL A 325 -11.29 -13.51 -27.51
C VAL A 325 -9.90 -13.05 -27.88
N HIS A 326 -9.06 -12.77 -26.89
CA HIS A 326 -7.72 -12.24 -27.11
C HIS A 326 -6.68 -13.03 -26.32
N SER A 327 -5.47 -13.09 -26.87
CA SER A 327 -4.32 -13.60 -26.13
C SER A 327 -3.90 -12.66 -24.99
N SER A 328 -4.23 -11.36 -25.08
CA SER A 328 -3.94 -10.35 -24.06
C SER A 328 -5.09 -10.20 -23.08
N TRP A 329 -4.78 -10.30 -21.79
CA TRP A 329 -5.75 -10.16 -20.71
C TRP A 329 -6.30 -8.73 -20.57
N ASP A 330 -5.48 -7.71 -20.88
CA ASP A 330 -5.93 -6.31 -20.84
C ASP A 330 -7.03 -5.99 -21.86
N LYS A 331 -7.19 -6.85 -22.88
CA LYS A 331 -8.23 -6.71 -23.91
C LYS A 331 -9.53 -7.44 -23.56
N GLU A 332 -9.57 -8.16 -22.45
CA GLU A 332 -10.76 -8.92 -22.03
C GLU A 332 -11.34 -8.42 -20.70
N VAL A 333 -10.48 -7.86 -19.85
CA VAL A 333 -10.86 -7.31 -18.54
C VAL A 333 -10.09 -6.01 -18.32
N ALA A 334 -10.84 -4.93 -18.13
CA ALA A 334 -10.31 -3.68 -17.59
C ALA A 334 -10.15 -3.83 -16.08
N ARG A 335 -8.98 -3.47 -15.55
CA ARG A 335 -8.59 -3.81 -14.18
C ARG A 335 -7.90 -2.64 -13.54
N ALA A 336 -8.13 -2.40 -12.26
CA ALA A 336 -7.36 -1.47 -11.46
C ALA A 336 -7.26 -1.99 -10.03
N ARG A 337 -6.13 -1.75 -9.37
CA ARG A 337 -5.95 -2.02 -7.95
C ARG A 337 -5.34 -0.80 -7.28
N TYR A 338 -5.92 -0.33 -6.18
CA TYR A 338 -5.31 0.68 -5.33
C TYR A 338 -4.93 0.00 -4.02
N VAL A 339 -3.65 -0.36 -3.87
CA VAL A 339 -3.18 -1.16 -2.72
C VAL A 339 -3.92 -2.51 -2.63
N ASP A 340 -4.91 -2.66 -1.77
CA ASP A 340 -5.74 -3.84 -1.52
C ASP A 340 -7.13 -3.76 -2.15
N ASP A 341 -7.56 -2.58 -2.60
CA ASP A 341 -8.86 -2.37 -3.28
C ASP A 341 -8.77 -2.66 -4.79
N LEU A 342 -9.48 -3.68 -5.26
CA LEU A 342 -9.55 -4.10 -6.66
C LEU A 342 -10.85 -3.62 -7.34
N LEU A 343 -10.77 -3.24 -8.61
CA LEU A 343 -11.91 -3.04 -9.51
C LEU A 343 -11.66 -3.72 -10.85
N TRP A 344 -12.52 -4.67 -11.22
CA TRP A 344 -12.51 -5.35 -12.51
C TRP A 344 -13.82 -5.10 -13.27
N VAL A 345 -13.70 -4.82 -14.56
CA VAL A 345 -14.83 -4.56 -15.47
C VAL A 345 -14.61 -5.40 -16.73
N SER A 346 -15.65 -6.09 -17.20
CA SER A 346 -15.53 -6.97 -18.37
C SER A 346 -16.79 -6.98 -19.23
N GLY A 347 -16.58 -6.90 -20.54
CA GLY A 347 -17.58 -7.24 -21.55
C GLY A 347 -17.60 -8.74 -21.91
N VAL A 348 -16.60 -9.52 -21.47
CA VAL A 348 -16.36 -10.90 -21.93
C VAL A 348 -16.82 -11.94 -20.90
N TYR A 349 -16.57 -11.71 -19.61
CA TYR A 349 -16.84 -12.66 -18.54
C TYR A 349 -17.99 -12.20 -17.65
N CYS A 350 -18.72 -13.13 -17.03
CA CYS A 350 -19.71 -12.80 -15.99
C CYS A 350 -19.03 -12.64 -14.61
N VAL A 351 -19.72 -12.01 -13.67
CA VAL A 351 -19.20 -11.75 -12.30
C VAL A 351 -18.69 -13.03 -11.61
N PRO A 352 -19.43 -14.18 -11.58
CA PRO A 352 -18.89 -15.40 -10.97
C PRO A 352 -17.59 -15.91 -11.60
N CYS A 353 -17.42 -15.72 -12.90
CA CYS A 353 -16.18 -16.09 -13.59
C CYS A 353 -15.04 -15.12 -13.27
N LEU A 354 -15.32 -13.83 -13.08
CA LEU A 354 -14.33 -12.86 -12.64
C LEU A 354 -13.86 -13.15 -11.21
N ILE A 355 -14.77 -13.47 -10.27
CA ILE A 355 -14.41 -13.89 -8.90
C ILE A 355 -13.47 -15.09 -8.93
N ARG A 356 -13.79 -16.12 -9.71
CA ARG A 356 -12.90 -17.28 -9.88
C ARG A 356 -11.54 -16.92 -10.49
N ALA A 357 -11.49 -15.95 -11.40
CA ALA A 357 -10.23 -15.47 -11.96
C ALA A 357 -9.38 -14.75 -10.91
N ILE A 358 -9.99 -13.98 -10.00
CA ILE A 358 -9.30 -13.36 -8.86
C ILE A 358 -8.61 -14.43 -8.01
N CYS A 359 -9.32 -15.52 -7.67
CA CYS A 359 -8.75 -16.65 -6.91
C CYS A 359 -7.59 -17.37 -7.64
N HIS A 360 -7.52 -17.27 -8.97
CA HIS A 360 -6.39 -17.81 -9.74
C HIS A 360 -5.24 -16.81 -9.89
N CYS A 361 -5.56 -15.52 -9.92
CA CYS A 361 -4.61 -14.43 -10.07
C CYS A 361 -3.82 -14.23 -8.77
N TYR A 362 -4.49 -14.19 -7.62
CA TYR A 362 -3.91 -13.81 -6.34
C TYR A 362 -3.75 -14.99 -5.39
N SER A 363 -2.71 -14.94 -4.55
CA SER A 363 -2.51 -15.92 -3.48
C SER A 363 -3.28 -15.58 -2.19
N VAL A 364 -3.69 -14.33 -2.05
CA VAL A 364 -4.55 -13.84 -0.96
C VAL A 364 -6.01 -13.89 -1.36
N GLU A 365 -6.88 -14.04 -0.37
CA GLU A 365 -8.33 -13.96 -0.56
C GLU A 365 -8.75 -12.50 -0.75
N PHE A 366 -9.69 -12.30 -1.68
CA PHE A 366 -10.32 -11.03 -1.98
C PHE A 366 -11.81 -11.18 -1.76
N ASP A 367 -12.33 -10.42 -0.81
CA ASP A 367 -13.76 -10.39 -0.51
C ASP A 367 -14.46 -9.44 -1.46
N VAL A 368 -15.52 -9.93 -2.12
CA VAL A 368 -16.29 -9.11 -3.05
C VAL A 368 -17.06 -8.05 -2.27
N ALA A 369 -16.68 -6.79 -2.45
CA ALA A 369 -17.25 -5.65 -1.74
C ALA A 369 -18.46 -5.04 -2.48
N SER A 370 -18.46 -5.05 -3.82
CA SER A 370 -19.52 -4.42 -4.62
C SER A 370 -19.68 -5.06 -6.00
N THR A 371 -20.93 -5.25 -6.44
CA THR A 371 -21.31 -5.76 -7.77
C THR A 371 -22.64 -5.14 -8.21
N GLY A 372 -23.01 -5.29 -9.47
CA GLY A 372 -24.33 -4.86 -9.99
C GLY A 372 -24.23 -3.71 -10.98
N SER A 373 -25.29 -2.90 -11.10
CA SER A 373 -25.33 -1.74 -12.00
C SER A 373 -24.53 -0.54 -11.49
N HIS A 374 -24.23 -0.52 -10.19
CA HIS A 374 -23.46 0.51 -9.50
C HIS A 374 -22.40 -0.17 -8.66
N VAL A 375 -21.13 0.00 -9.01
CA VAL A 375 -20.01 -0.64 -8.30
C VAL A 375 -19.22 0.41 -7.56
N GLU A 376 -19.22 0.31 -6.23
CA GLU A 376 -18.43 1.18 -5.36
C GLU A 376 -16.97 0.71 -5.32
N TRP A 377 -16.04 1.62 -5.59
CA TRP A 377 -14.61 1.37 -5.47
C TRP A 377 -13.93 2.63 -4.94
N LEU A 378 -13.16 2.52 -3.86
CA LEU A 378 -12.58 3.66 -3.17
C LEU A 378 -13.65 4.68 -2.71
N ASP A 379 -13.55 5.93 -3.18
CA ASP A 379 -14.54 6.98 -2.92
C ASP A 379 -15.48 7.24 -4.11
N VAL A 380 -15.43 6.40 -5.15
CA VAL A 380 -16.22 6.57 -6.37
C VAL A 380 -17.19 5.41 -6.59
N VAL A 381 -18.15 5.65 -7.46
CA VAL A 381 -19.09 4.65 -7.96
C VAL A 381 -18.99 4.62 -9.47
N LEU A 382 -18.76 3.43 -10.02
CA LEU A 382 -18.87 3.18 -11.46
C LEU A 382 -20.32 2.82 -11.78
N HIS A 383 -20.97 3.62 -12.62
CA HIS A 383 -22.25 3.29 -13.23
C HIS A 383 -21.98 2.38 -14.43
N VAL A 384 -22.28 1.09 -14.28
CA VAL A 384 -21.79 0.02 -15.18
C VAL A 384 -22.42 0.11 -16.58
N GLU A 385 -23.67 0.56 -16.66
CA GLU A 385 -24.40 0.71 -17.93
C GLU A 385 -23.87 1.86 -18.78
N THR A 386 -23.59 3.00 -18.15
CA THR A 386 -23.11 4.22 -18.82
C THR A 386 -21.59 4.34 -18.83
N LEU A 387 -20.89 3.49 -18.08
CA LEU A 387 -19.45 3.55 -17.82
C LEU A 387 -19.00 4.94 -17.34
N SER A 388 -19.81 5.56 -16.49
CA SER A 388 -19.54 6.87 -15.93
C SER A 388 -19.24 6.79 -14.43
N TRP A 389 -18.58 7.83 -13.91
CA TRP A 389 -18.18 7.90 -12.51
C TRP A 389 -19.02 8.92 -11.74
N SER A 390 -19.35 8.59 -10.49
CA SER A 390 -19.85 9.54 -9.51
C SER A 390 -19.14 9.38 -8.17
N MET A 391 -19.34 10.32 -7.25
CA MET A 391 -18.84 10.15 -5.88
C MET A 391 -19.73 9.21 -5.09
N LYS A 392 -19.12 8.33 -4.30
CA LYS A 392 -19.84 7.51 -3.33
C LYS A 392 -20.64 8.40 -2.39
N ARG A 393 -21.95 8.16 -2.34
CA ARG A 393 -22.88 8.87 -1.47
C ARG A 393 -22.55 8.53 -0.02
N LYS A 394 -22.32 9.57 0.80
CA LYS A 394 -22.08 9.41 2.23
C LYS A 394 -23.19 10.12 2.98
N THR A 395 -23.83 9.40 3.89
CA THR A 395 -24.79 9.98 4.82
C THR A 395 -24.04 10.82 5.83
N TRP A 396 -24.35 12.12 5.89
CA TRP A 396 -23.68 13.05 6.78
C TRP A 396 -24.49 13.22 8.06
N VAL A 397 -23.88 12.93 9.21
CA VAL A 397 -24.42 13.32 10.51
C VAL A 397 -23.84 14.70 10.84
N LEU A 398 -24.57 15.75 10.49
CA LEU A 398 -24.14 17.12 10.69
C LEU A 398 -24.75 17.67 11.99
N PRO A 399 -23.96 18.35 12.84
CA PRO A 399 -24.51 19.02 14.01
C PRO A 399 -25.43 20.16 13.56
N PRO A 400 -26.45 20.50 14.37
CA PRO A 400 -27.26 21.67 14.12
C PRO A 400 -26.39 22.94 14.19
N PRO A 401 -26.75 24.02 13.48
CA PRO A 401 -25.91 25.21 13.36
C PRO A 401 -25.55 25.88 14.69
N TRP A 402 -26.47 25.82 15.67
CA TRP A 402 -26.28 26.40 17.00
C TRP A 402 -25.37 25.56 17.91
N GLY A 403 -25.21 24.27 17.63
CA GLY A 403 -24.34 23.36 18.40
C GLY A 403 -22.95 23.16 17.76
N ALA A 404 -22.74 23.69 16.56
CA ALA A 404 -21.50 23.53 15.81
C ALA A 404 -20.51 24.67 16.08
N ALA A 405 -19.21 24.38 15.99
CA ALA A 405 -18.18 25.42 16.03
C ALA A 405 -18.37 26.43 14.88
N ARG A 406 -18.05 27.72 15.13
CA ARG A 406 -18.25 28.81 14.15
C ARG A 406 -17.60 28.57 12.77
N HIS A 407 -16.52 27.78 12.72
CA HIS A 407 -15.78 27.46 11.49
C HIS A 407 -16.14 26.08 10.91
N PHE A 408 -17.09 25.35 11.50
CA PHE A 408 -17.43 23.98 11.11
C PHE A 408 -17.80 23.86 9.63
N ALA A 409 -18.77 24.65 9.15
CA ALA A 409 -19.22 24.56 7.75
C ALA A 409 -18.09 24.82 6.75
N HIS A 410 -17.19 25.77 7.05
CA HIS A 410 -16.03 26.02 6.21
C HIS A 410 -15.07 24.82 6.21
N SER A 411 -14.69 24.31 7.38
CA SER A 411 -13.81 23.15 7.48
C SER A 411 -14.40 21.91 6.82
N PHE A 412 -15.71 21.68 7.00
CA PHE A 412 -16.45 20.58 6.37
C PHE A 412 -16.42 20.69 4.85
N ILE A 413 -16.86 21.82 4.28
CA ILE A 413 -16.87 22.03 2.81
C ILE A 413 -15.44 21.93 2.27
N SER A 414 -14.48 22.63 2.86
CA SER A 414 -13.08 22.62 2.42
C SER A 414 -12.49 21.20 2.42
N GLY A 415 -12.76 20.41 3.46
CA GLY A 415 -12.33 19.03 3.54
C GLY A 415 -12.96 18.15 2.46
N ARG A 416 -14.27 18.30 2.19
CA ARG A 416 -14.95 17.54 1.13
C ARG A 416 -14.42 17.88 -0.25
N LEU A 417 -14.29 19.16 -0.56
CA LEU A 417 -13.76 19.59 -1.84
C LEU A 417 -12.30 19.17 -2.02
N SER A 418 -11.47 19.21 -0.97
CA SER A 418 -10.10 18.70 -1.03
C SER A 418 -10.08 17.22 -1.43
N ARG A 419 -11.00 16.43 -0.87
CA ARG A 419 -11.13 15.02 -1.22
C ARG A 419 -11.61 14.81 -2.65
N PHE A 420 -12.56 15.61 -3.13
CA PHE A 420 -13.03 15.52 -4.52
C PHE A 420 -11.92 15.87 -5.52
N ASP A 421 -11.09 16.87 -5.19
CA ASP A 421 -9.94 17.26 -5.99
C ASP A 421 -8.84 16.17 -6.00
N GLU A 422 -8.72 15.39 -4.92
CA GLU A 422 -7.83 14.23 -4.84
C GLU A 422 -8.27 13.04 -5.69
N VAL A 423 -9.58 12.87 -5.92
CA VAL A 423 -10.15 11.76 -6.72
C VAL A 423 -10.07 12.04 -8.22
N GLY A 424 -10.02 13.32 -8.63
CA GLY A 424 -9.87 13.67 -10.04
C GLY A 424 -11.12 13.45 -10.90
N LEU A 425 -12.30 13.69 -10.34
CA LEU A 425 -13.58 13.55 -11.04
C LEU A 425 -13.71 14.47 -12.27
N GLY A 426 -14.50 14.02 -13.25
CA GLY A 426 -15.05 14.89 -14.27
C GLY A 426 -15.94 16.00 -13.68
N LEU A 427 -16.13 17.08 -14.45
CA LEU A 427 -16.84 18.27 -13.97
C LEU A 427 -18.28 17.97 -13.54
N GLU A 428 -19.00 17.14 -14.29
CA GLU A 428 -20.38 16.76 -13.98
C GLU A 428 -20.49 16.02 -12.65
N ALA A 429 -19.70 14.96 -12.47
CA ALA A 429 -19.62 14.20 -11.23
C ALA A 429 -19.18 15.06 -10.04
N TRP A 430 -18.26 16.00 -10.26
CA TRP A 430 -17.81 16.94 -9.24
C TRP A 430 -18.94 17.90 -8.82
N VAL A 431 -19.72 18.40 -9.77
CA VAL A 431 -20.90 19.26 -9.52
C VAL A 431 -21.99 18.49 -8.78
N GLU A 432 -22.26 17.24 -9.16
CA GLU A 432 -23.20 16.37 -8.45
C GLU A 432 -22.76 16.17 -6.98
N ALA A 433 -21.48 15.83 -6.77
CA ALA A 433 -20.92 15.65 -5.42
C ALA A 433 -21.03 16.92 -4.57
N CYS A 434 -20.76 18.09 -5.16
CA CYS A 434 -20.95 19.38 -4.49
C CYS A 434 -22.43 19.62 -4.13
N THR A 435 -23.34 19.28 -5.03
CA THR A 435 -24.79 19.39 -4.80
C THR A 435 -25.21 18.56 -3.59
N GLN A 436 -24.76 17.31 -3.50
CA GLN A 436 -25.03 16.42 -2.36
C GLN A 436 -24.51 16.99 -1.03
N VAL A 437 -23.32 17.59 -1.01
CA VAL A 437 -22.76 18.25 0.20
C VAL A 437 -23.65 19.40 0.67
N PHE A 438 -24.11 20.23 -0.27
CA PHE A 438 -24.97 21.37 0.05
C PHE A 438 -26.38 20.96 0.45
N MET A 439 -26.95 19.94 -0.19
CA MET A 439 -28.23 19.35 0.24
C MET A 439 -28.13 18.83 1.66
N GLY A 440 -27.06 18.10 2.00
CA GLY A 440 -26.86 17.62 3.38
C GLY A 440 -26.81 18.75 4.42
N LEU A 441 -26.12 19.86 4.12
CA LEU A 441 -26.11 21.04 5.01
C LEU A 441 -27.49 21.67 5.14
N ARG A 442 -28.22 21.82 4.03
CA ARG A 442 -29.58 22.36 4.02
C ARG A 442 -30.52 21.50 4.85
N ASP A 443 -30.49 20.19 4.64
CA ASP A 443 -31.37 19.23 5.31
C ASP A 443 -31.06 19.16 6.82
N ALA A 444 -29.81 19.45 7.21
CA ALA A 444 -29.40 19.64 8.61
C ALA A 444 -29.72 21.04 9.19
N GLY A 445 -30.48 21.87 8.47
CA GLY A 445 -30.96 23.18 8.93
C GLY A 445 -29.94 24.32 8.86
N TRP A 446 -28.84 24.18 8.10
CA TRP A 446 -27.85 25.24 7.99
C TRP A 446 -28.35 26.46 7.20
N PRO A 447 -28.21 27.71 7.72
CA PRO A 447 -28.67 28.89 7.02
C PRO A 447 -27.88 29.14 5.72
N ALA A 448 -28.59 29.56 4.66
CA ALA A 448 -28.01 29.86 3.35
C ALA A 448 -26.80 30.81 3.43
N ARG A 449 -26.91 31.86 4.25
CA ARG A 449 -25.84 32.86 4.45
C ARG A 449 -24.54 32.23 4.96
N VAL A 450 -24.65 31.24 5.85
CA VAL A 450 -23.49 30.57 6.46
C VAL A 450 -22.86 29.61 5.46
N ALA A 451 -23.67 28.82 4.75
CA ALA A 451 -23.19 27.90 3.72
C ALA A 451 -22.51 28.65 2.56
N LYS A 452 -23.10 29.75 2.07
CA LYS A 452 -22.51 30.59 1.01
C LYS A 452 -21.17 31.21 1.43
N ALA A 453 -21.08 31.77 2.64
CA ALA A 453 -19.84 32.34 3.16
C ALA A 453 -18.76 31.27 3.38
N ALA A 454 -19.15 30.05 3.79
CA ALA A 454 -18.24 28.92 3.92
C ALA A 454 -17.74 28.45 2.54
N ALA A 455 -18.63 28.31 1.55
CA ALA A 455 -18.29 27.94 0.18
C ALA A 455 -17.33 28.95 -0.46
N TYR A 456 -17.62 30.25 -0.34
CA TYR A 456 -16.74 31.31 -0.86
C TYR A 456 -15.32 31.21 -0.29
N ARG A 457 -15.18 31.01 1.02
CA ARG A 457 -13.87 30.83 1.67
C ARG A 457 -13.17 29.55 1.24
N ALA A 458 -13.90 28.45 1.13
CA ALA A 458 -13.36 27.17 0.67
C ALA A 458 -12.79 27.25 -0.76
N THR A 459 -13.31 28.14 -1.61
CA THR A 459 -12.85 28.29 -3.00
C THR A 459 -11.59 29.14 -3.19
N ALA A 460 -11.00 29.70 -2.13
CA ALA A 460 -9.87 30.63 -2.26
C ALA A 460 -8.64 30.01 -2.97
N VAL A 461 -8.48 28.68 -2.92
CA VAL A 461 -7.38 27.94 -3.54
C VAL A 461 -7.75 27.27 -4.87
N ARG A 462 -8.97 27.46 -5.37
CA ARG A 462 -9.51 26.78 -6.57
C ARG A 462 -9.54 27.70 -7.78
N ASN A 463 -9.58 27.09 -8.97
CA ASN A 463 -9.66 27.86 -10.20
C ASN A 463 -11.02 28.60 -10.33
N LYS A 464 -11.05 29.61 -11.20
CA LYS A 464 -12.22 30.49 -11.39
C LYS A 464 -13.49 29.71 -11.78
N SER A 465 -13.34 28.69 -12.63
CA SER A 465 -14.47 27.89 -13.13
C SER A 465 -15.10 27.06 -12.00
N GLN A 466 -14.31 26.27 -11.27
CA GLN A 466 -14.79 25.47 -10.13
C GLN A 466 -15.45 26.35 -9.06
N ARG A 467 -14.88 27.53 -8.81
CA ARG A 467 -15.46 28.52 -7.90
C ARG A 467 -16.83 28.99 -8.38
N ALA A 468 -16.98 29.32 -9.65
CA ALA A 468 -18.25 29.74 -10.23
C ALA A 468 -19.30 28.63 -10.11
N TYR A 469 -18.95 27.38 -10.47
CA TYR A 469 -19.85 26.24 -10.33
C TYR A 469 -20.26 25.99 -8.89
N LEU A 470 -19.32 26.00 -7.93
CA LEU A 470 -19.65 25.77 -6.53
C LEU A 470 -20.64 26.81 -5.98
N LEU A 471 -20.43 28.09 -6.29
CA LEU A 471 -21.31 29.16 -5.87
C LEU A 471 -22.68 29.07 -6.55
N ALA A 472 -22.73 28.68 -7.82
CA ALA A 472 -23.97 28.44 -8.55
C ALA A 472 -24.77 27.26 -7.94
N VAL A 473 -24.11 26.15 -7.63
CA VAL A 473 -24.73 25.01 -6.95
C VAL A 473 -25.27 25.42 -5.58
N CYS A 474 -24.47 26.11 -4.77
CA CYS A 474 -24.90 26.60 -3.46
C CYS A 474 -26.11 27.55 -3.57
N ALA A 475 -26.12 28.45 -4.56
CA ALA A 475 -27.26 29.31 -4.83
C ALA A 475 -28.51 28.52 -5.23
N ARG A 476 -28.37 27.52 -6.10
CA ARG A 476 -29.50 26.70 -6.59
C ARG A 476 -30.13 25.86 -5.48
N VAL A 477 -29.34 25.24 -4.60
CA VAL A 477 -29.84 24.38 -3.51
C VAL A 477 -30.73 25.15 -2.51
N TRP A 478 -30.47 26.45 -2.30
CA TRP A 478 -31.28 27.33 -1.44
C TRP A 478 -32.26 28.24 -2.19
N GLY A 479 -32.06 28.46 -3.48
CA GLY A 479 -32.93 29.31 -4.31
C GLY A 479 -34.25 28.65 -4.70
N THR A 480 -34.33 27.32 -4.62
CA THR A 480 -35.55 26.55 -4.90
C THR A 480 -36.65 26.66 -3.84
N MET A 481 -36.57 27.61 -2.89
CA MET A 481 -37.61 27.89 -1.86
C MET A 481 -38.28 29.26 -2.00
N GLN A 482 -38.30 29.85 -3.21
CA GLN A 482 -39.27 30.92 -3.52
C GLN A 482 -40.44 30.32 -4.30
N LEU A 483 -41.32 29.61 -3.59
CA LEU A 483 -42.72 29.37 -3.94
C LEU A 483 -43.52 29.19 -2.65
#